data_AF-A0A401ZYV1-F1
#
_entry.id   AF-A0A401ZYV1-F1
#
_cell.length_a   1.000
_cell.length_b   1.000
_cell.length_c   1.000
_cell.angle_alpha   90.00
_cell.angle_beta   90.00
_cell.angle_gamma   90.00
#
_symmetry.space_group_name_H-M   'P 1'
#
loop_
_entity.id
_entity.type
_entity.pdbx_description
1 polymer ?
#
loop_
_entity_poly.entity_id
_entity_poly.type
_entity_poly.pdbx_seq_one_letter_code
_entity_poly.pdbx_strand_id
1 'polypeptide(L)'
;MTKLIGIQESDVLIEAKFVKDSFVYYIKCNPIAETEKYYYFGLRSILWLSLDGIFSEIESMYPKVGKEPLCSFDSQVQKEEGLPVLEMIPTSYINYVQETENGFIIYVERDRKINHVVIYKTIEFLFCDNDLVAIEAKEAAFVPH
;
A
#
# COMPACT_ATOMS: atom_id res chain seq x y z
N MET A 1 3.75 -9.00 -10.01
CA MET A 1 4.62 -8.48 -8.96
C MET A 1 4.82 -7.00 -9.21
N THR A 2 4.37 -6.15 -8.29
CA THR A 2 4.46 -4.69 -8.47
C THR A 2 5.84 -4.21 -8.07
N LYS A 3 6.54 -3.51 -8.96
CA LYS A 3 7.95 -3.17 -8.78
C LYS A 3 8.16 -1.69 -8.58
N LEU A 4 9.04 -1.33 -7.64
CA LEU A 4 9.61 0.00 -7.52
C LEU A 4 10.56 0.26 -8.70
N ILE A 5 10.27 1.30 -9.47
CA ILE A 5 11.09 1.75 -10.59
C ILE A 5 11.65 3.16 -10.38
N GLY A 6 11.19 3.86 -9.35
CA GLY A 6 11.68 5.17 -8.97
C GLY A 6 10.96 5.72 -7.74
N ILE A 7 11.46 6.82 -7.23
CA ILE A 7 10.85 7.58 -6.13
C ILE A 7 10.78 9.03 -6.60
N GLN A 8 9.62 9.65 -6.38
CA GLN A 8 9.35 11.01 -6.81
C GLN A 8 9.01 11.91 -5.62
N GLU A 9 9.56 13.12 -5.62
CA GLU A 9 9.11 14.19 -4.76
C GLU A 9 7.72 14.68 -5.21
N SER A 10 6.79 14.74 -4.27
CA SER A 10 5.42 15.15 -4.52
C SER A 10 4.86 15.80 -3.26
N ASP A 11 3.95 16.76 -3.43
CA ASP A 11 3.18 17.33 -2.32
C ASP A 11 1.68 17.08 -2.51
N VAL A 12 1.32 15.80 -2.53
CA VAL A 12 -0.07 15.34 -2.55
C VAL A 12 -0.53 15.07 -1.13
N LEU A 13 -1.77 15.42 -0.83
CA LEU A 13 -2.42 15.02 0.41
C LEU A 13 -2.61 13.51 0.40
N ILE A 14 -2.37 12.86 1.53
CA ILE A 14 -2.63 11.43 1.68
C ILE A 14 -3.69 11.21 2.74
N GLU A 15 -4.61 10.30 2.44
CA GLU A 15 -5.69 9.92 3.33
C GLU A 15 -5.71 8.40 3.43
N ALA A 16 -5.75 7.88 4.65
CA ALA A 16 -5.98 6.46 4.90
C ALA A 16 -7.19 6.29 5.81
N LYS A 17 -8.11 5.42 5.42
CA LYS A 17 -9.30 5.11 6.22
C LYS A 17 -9.63 3.63 6.21
N PHE A 18 -10.26 3.21 7.31
CA PHE A 18 -11.02 1.99 7.39
C PHE A 18 -12.50 2.32 7.59
N VAL A 19 -13.33 1.90 6.64
CA VAL A 19 -14.78 2.03 6.66
C VAL A 19 -15.36 0.73 7.20
N LYS A 20 -15.86 0.79 8.43
CA LYS A 20 -16.15 -0.42 9.22
C LYS A 20 -17.32 -1.23 8.68
N ASP A 21 -18.43 -0.60 8.29
CA ASP A 21 -19.64 -1.36 7.93
C ASP A 21 -19.54 -2.00 6.54
N SER A 22 -18.73 -1.42 5.65
CA SER A 22 -18.40 -2.01 4.35
C SER A 22 -17.14 -2.89 4.38
N PHE A 23 -16.41 -2.90 5.50
CA PHE A 23 -15.16 -3.61 5.68
C PHE A 23 -14.13 -3.29 4.56
N VAL A 24 -13.95 -1.99 4.31
CA VAL A 24 -13.08 -1.45 3.25
C VAL A 24 -11.93 -0.65 3.85
N TYR A 25 -10.72 -1.00 3.47
CA TYR A 25 -9.51 -0.26 3.79
C TYR A 25 -9.06 0.45 2.52
N TYR A 26 -8.82 1.76 2.59
CA TYR A 26 -8.28 2.49 1.46
C TYR A 26 -7.20 3.48 1.86
N ILE A 27 -6.24 3.69 0.97
CA ILE A 27 -5.21 4.72 1.06
C ILE A 27 -5.25 5.48 -0.27
N LYS A 28 -5.39 6.81 -0.21
CA LYS A 28 -5.57 7.66 -1.39
C LYS A 28 -4.68 8.90 -1.32
N CYS A 29 -4.02 9.20 -2.43
CA CYS A 29 -3.26 10.42 -2.67
C CYS A 29 -4.10 11.42 -3.51
N ASN A 30 -4.48 12.55 -2.93
CA ASN A 30 -5.22 13.62 -3.60
C ASN A 30 -4.34 14.86 -3.81
N PRO A 31 -4.46 15.60 -4.93
CA PRO A 31 -5.22 15.33 -6.14
C PRO A 31 -4.29 14.73 -7.22
N ILE A 32 -4.09 13.41 -7.22
CA ILE A 32 -3.42 12.78 -8.37
C ILE A 32 -4.45 12.73 -9.52
N ALA A 33 -4.06 13.27 -10.67
CA ALA A 33 -4.94 13.74 -11.76
C ALA A 33 -5.88 12.68 -12.38
N GLU A 34 -6.89 13.16 -13.11
CA GLU A 34 -8.06 12.45 -13.69
C GLU A 34 -7.76 11.22 -14.58
N THR A 35 -6.50 10.98 -14.96
CA THR A 35 -6.11 9.83 -15.80
C THR A 35 -5.37 8.78 -14.98
N GLU A 36 -6.13 7.81 -14.47
CA GLU A 36 -5.62 6.69 -13.70
C GLU A 36 -5.73 5.40 -14.50
N LYS A 37 -4.74 4.53 -14.37
CA LYS A 37 -4.87 3.11 -14.72
C LYS A 37 -5.17 2.36 -13.44
N TYR A 38 -6.29 1.66 -13.43
CA TYR A 38 -6.60 0.72 -12.36
C TYR A 38 -6.04 -0.66 -12.70
N TYR A 39 -5.54 -1.31 -11.66
CA TYR A 39 -5.03 -2.65 -11.74
C TYR A 39 -5.71 -3.48 -10.66
N TYR A 40 -6.29 -4.62 -11.06
CA TYR A 40 -6.72 -5.61 -10.10
C TYR A 40 -5.48 -6.15 -9.41
N PHE A 41 -5.39 -5.84 -8.12
CA PHE A 41 -4.29 -6.25 -7.29
C PHE A 41 -4.80 -7.36 -6.40
N GLY A 42 -4.65 -8.62 -6.84
CA GLY A 42 -5.14 -9.78 -6.09
C GLY A 42 -6.68 -9.93 -6.03
N LEU A 43 -7.14 -10.87 -5.21
CA LEU A 43 -8.57 -11.07 -4.95
C LEU A 43 -9.05 -9.99 -3.96
N ARG A 44 -9.89 -9.07 -4.46
CA ARG A 44 -10.61 -8.02 -3.71
C ARG A 44 -9.81 -6.77 -3.34
N SER A 45 -8.68 -6.52 -3.97
CA SER A 45 -8.06 -5.20 -3.91
C SER A 45 -7.82 -4.62 -5.30
N ILE A 46 -7.87 -3.31 -5.36
CA ILE A 46 -7.65 -2.53 -6.58
C ILE A 46 -6.58 -1.50 -6.23
N LEU A 47 -5.61 -1.37 -7.12
CA LEU A 47 -4.52 -0.41 -7.04
C LEU A 47 -4.62 0.52 -8.25
N TRP A 48 -4.72 1.81 -8.00
CA TRP A 48 -4.73 2.85 -9.02
C TRP A 48 -3.36 3.53 -9.05
N LEU A 49 -2.81 3.62 -10.25
CA LEU A 49 -1.58 4.37 -10.52
C LEU A 49 -1.87 5.46 -11.56
N SER A 50 -1.11 6.54 -11.52
CA SER A 50 -1.06 7.48 -12.64
C SER A 50 -0.52 6.78 -13.90
N LEU A 51 -0.62 7.45 -15.05
CA LEU A 51 -0.04 6.93 -16.31
C LEU A 51 1.47 6.68 -16.21
N ASP A 52 2.15 7.46 -15.38
CA ASP A 52 3.60 7.39 -15.14
C ASP A 52 3.96 6.38 -14.04
N GLY A 53 2.98 5.67 -13.48
CA GLY A 53 3.18 4.65 -12.45
C GLY A 53 3.18 5.17 -11.01
N ILE A 54 2.89 6.46 -10.79
CA ILE A 54 2.86 7.05 -9.45
C ILE A 54 1.68 6.44 -8.67
N PHE A 55 1.93 6.03 -7.42
CA PHE A 55 0.87 5.54 -6.54
C PHE A 55 -0.23 6.59 -6.34
N SER A 56 -1.48 6.23 -6.69
CA SER A 56 -2.65 7.09 -6.47
C SER A 56 -3.54 6.57 -5.36
N GLU A 57 -4.05 5.36 -5.50
CA GLU A 57 -5.02 4.81 -4.55
C GLU A 57 -4.84 3.30 -4.41
N ILE A 58 -5.12 2.76 -3.25
CA ILE A 58 -5.39 1.33 -3.06
C ILE A 58 -6.68 1.19 -2.26
N GLU A 59 -7.53 0.27 -2.68
CA GLU A 59 -8.74 -0.12 -1.98
C GLU A 59 -8.71 -1.64 -1.78
N SER A 60 -9.00 -2.08 -0.56
CA SER A 60 -9.07 -3.50 -0.18
C SER A 60 -10.41 -3.79 0.47
N MET A 61 -11.26 -4.53 -0.23
CA MET A 61 -12.62 -4.86 0.18
C MET A 61 -12.67 -6.28 0.77
N TYR A 62 -13.21 -6.45 1.97
CA TYR A 62 -13.32 -7.77 2.61
C TYR A 62 -12.00 -8.59 2.60
N PRO A 63 -10.84 -8.00 2.96
CA PRO A 63 -9.58 -8.73 3.00
C PRO A 63 -9.60 -9.79 4.11
N LYS A 64 -8.69 -10.76 4.01
CA LYS A 64 -8.42 -11.65 5.14
C LYS A 64 -7.68 -10.87 6.23
N VAL A 65 -8.15 -10.99 7.47
CA VAL A 65 -7.49 -10.33 8.60
C VAL A 65 -6.36 -11.21 9.14
N GLY A 66 -5.14 -10.68 9.13
CA GLY A 66 -3.98 -11.27 9.79
C GLY A 66 -3.91 -10.86 11.27
N LYS A 67 -3.55 -11.80 12.15
CA LYS A 67 -3.39 -11.54 13.61
C LYS A 67 -1.95 -11.33 14.04
N GLU A 68 -1.00 -11.70 13.19
CA GLU A 68 0.44 -11.60 13.41
C GLU A 68 1.08 -10.97 12.17
N PRO A 69 2.25 -10.31 12.30
CA PRO A 69 2.99 -9.80 11.16
C PRO A 69 3.20 -10.88 10.09
N LEU A 70 2.74 -10.63 8.87
CA LEU A 70 2.84 -11.58 7.75
C LEU A 70 4.17 -11.52 7.00
N CYS A 71 4.97 -10.51 7.30
CA CYS A 71 6.32 -10.33 6.77
C CYS A 71 7.26 -9.93 7.91
N SER A 72 8.55 -10.14 7.69
CA SER A 72 9.61 -9.76 8.64
C SER A 72 10.53 -8.73 8.02
N PHE A 73 11.22 -7.95 8.85
CA PHE A 73 12.23 -7.00 8.40
C PHE A 73 13.62 -7.65 8.35
N ASP A 74 14.44 -7.22 7.40
CA ASP A 74 15.88 -7.51 7.42
C ASP A 74 16.59 -6.76 8.55
N SER A 75 17.78 -7.22 8.92
CA SER A 75 18.63 -6.55 9.91
C SER A 75 19.15 -5.20 9.41
N GLN A 76 19.18 -5.01 8.09
CA GLN A 76 19.58 -3.77 7.43
C GLN A 76 18.50 -3.33 6.45
N VAL A 77 17.60 -2.48 6.92
CA VAL A 77 16.52 -1.92 6.10
C VAL A 77 16.94 -0.56 5.56
N GLN A 78 16.88 -0.40 4.24
CA GLN A 78 17.06 0.90 3.59
C GLN A 78 15.77 1.71 3.70
N LYS A 79 15.90 3.01 3.95
CA LYS A 79 14.77 3.94 4.08
C LYS A 79 14.98 5.14 3.19
N GLU A 80 13.98 5.47 2.39
CA GLU A 80 13.98 6.60 1.48
C GLU A 80 12.66 7.39 1.63
N GLU A 81 12.71 8.71 1.39
CA GLU A 81 11.52 9.57 1.44
C GLU A 81 11.01 9.87 0.03
N GLY A 82 9.69 9.86 -0.15
CA GLY A 82 9.04 10.22 -1.40
C GLY A 82 7.90 9.28 -1.78
N LEU A 83 7.25 9.54 -2.90
CA LEU A 83 6.15 8.73 -3.39
C LEU A 83 6.69 7.71 -4.39
N PRO A 84 6.35 6.41 -4.27
CA PRO A 84 6.89 5.40 -5.16
C PRO A 84 6.29 5.51 -6.56
N VAL A 85 7.16 5.31 -7.56
CA VAL A 85 6.79 5.07 -8.95
C VAL A 85 6.86 3.56 -9.18
N LEU A 86 5.73 2.99 -9.58
CA LEU A 86 5.49 1.56 -9.61
C LEU A 86 5.24 1.05 -11.04
N GLU A 87 5.90 -0.05 -11.39
CA GLU A 87 5.58 -0.85 -12.55
C GLU A 87 4.66 -2.01 -12.14
N MET A 88 3.47 -2.07 -12.72
CA MET A 88 2.49 -3.11 -12.41
C MET A 88 2.68 -4.35 -13.26
N ILE A 89 2.95 -5.47 -12.59
CA ILE A 89 2.82 -6.81 -13.19
C ILE A 89 1.65 -7.49 -12.46
N PRO A 90 0.58 -7.89 -13.16
CA PRO A 90 -0.59 -8.53 -12.55
C PRO A 90 -0.21 -9.69 -11.62
N THR A 91 -0.89 -9.80 -10.48
CA THR A 91 -0.74 -10.94 -9.56
C THR A 91 -2.11 -11.50 -9.19
N SER A 92 -2.14 -12.79 -8.84
CA SER A 92 -3.35 -13.50 -8.42
C SER A 92 -3.37 -13.79 -6.92
N TYR A 93 -2.66 -13.00 -6.10
CA TYR A 93 -2.55 -13.25 -4.67
C TYR A 93 -3.81 -12.83 -3.92
N ILE A 94 -4.04 -13.40 -2.74
CA ILE A 94 -5.08 -12.93 -1.82
C ILE A 94 -4.42 -11.89 -0.92
N ASN A 95 -5.00 -10.70 -0.86
CA ASN A 95 -4.50 -9.67 0.04
C ASN A 95 -4.97 -9.91 1.47
N TYR A 96 -4.13 -9.50 2.39
CA TYR A 96 -4.40 -9.54 3.82
C TYR A 96 -4.36 -8.13 4.38
N VAL A 97 -5.12 -7.89 5.44
CA VAL A 97 -5.00 -6.67 6.23
C VAL A 97 -4.69 -7.04 7.66
N GLN A 98 -3.79 -6.29 8.26
CA GLN A 98 -3.54 -6.30 9.69
C GLN A 98 -3.87 -4.93 10.25
N GLU A 99 -4.80 -4.87 11.18
CA GLU A 99 -5.04 -3.64 11.95
C GLU A 99 -3.90 -3.45 12.97
N THR A 100 -3.47 -2.20 13.14
CA THR A 100 -2.48 -1.78 14.14
C THR A 100 -3.16 -0.81 15.11
N GLU A 101 -2.48 -0.47 16.22
CA GLU A 101 -3.05 0.46 17.21
C GLU A 101 -3.40 1.82 16.60
N ASN A 102 -2.63 2.27 15.60
CA ASN A 102 -2.77 3.58 14.97
C ASN A 102 -3.02 3.50 13.47
N GLY A 103 -3.53 2.38 12.95
CA GLY A 103 -3.81 2.26 11.52
C GLY A 103 -3.92 0.83 11.02
N PHE A 104 -3.37 0.55 9.85
CA PHE A 104 -3.44 -0.78 9.25
C PHE A 104 -2.33 -1.03 8.23
N ILE A 105 -2.08 -2.29 7.92
CA ILE A 105 -1.13 -2.74 6.90
C ILE A 105 -1.91 -3.56 5.87
N ILE A 106 -1.85 -3.16 4.60
CA ILE A 106 -2.34 -3.96 3.48
C ILE A 106 -1.16 -4.78 2.95
N TYR A 107 -1.18 -6.08 3.21
CA TYR A 107 -0.20 -7.02 2.68
C TYR A 107 -0.62 -7.48 1.29
N VAL A 108 0.30 -7.26 0.35
CA VAL A 108 0.18 -7.71 -1.03
C VAL A 108 0.89 -9.05 -1.25
N GLU A 109 1.93 -9.31 -0.47
CA GLU A 109 2.61 -10.59 -0.36
C GLU A 109 2.86 -10.93 1.11
N ARG A 110 3.15 -12.21 1.38
CA ARG A 110 3.45 -12.74 2.72
C ARG A 110 4.74 -13.53 2.68
N ASP A 111 5.30 -13.81 3.85
CA ASP A 111 6.52 -14.61 4.02
C ASP A 111 7.73 -14.01 3.29
N ARG A 112 7.71 -12.69 3.08
CA ARG A 112 8.81 -11.92 2.47
C ARG A 112 9.62 -11.21 3.56
N LYS A 113 10.87 -10.89 3.21
CA LYS A 113 11.82 -10.17 4.06
C LYS A 113 11.96 -8.75 3.54
N ILE A 114 11.44 -7.78 4.29
CA ILE A 114 11.43 -6.37 3.91
C ILE A 114 12.84 -5.82 4.11
N ASN A 115 13.47 -5.36 3.04
CA ASN A 115 14.81 -4.78 3.06
C ASN A 115 14.83 -3.32 2.59
N HIS A 116 13.71 -2.80 2.08
CA HIS A 116 13.58 -1.43 1.63
C HIS A 116 12.20 -0.85 2.01
N VAL A 117 12.17 0.38 2.52
CA VAL A 117 10.97 1.11 2.89
C VAL A 117 11.00 2.50 2.25
N VAL A 118 9.96 2.83 1.50
CA VAL A 118 9.74 4.18 0.99
C VAL A 118 8.68 4.85 1.87
N ILE A 119 9.01 6.00 2.45
CA ILE A 119 8.20 6.72 3.43
C ILE A 119 7.60 7.96 2.76
N TYR A 120 6.28 8.10 2.83
CA TYR A 120 5.57 9.28 2.37
C TYR A 120 4.52 9.71 3.39
N LYS A 121 4.79 10.81 4.10
CA LYS A 121 3.92 11.34 5.16
C LYS A 121 3.61 10.24 6.20
N THR A 122 2.36 9.80 6.32
CA THR A 122 1.94 8.76 7.26
C THR A 122 1.90 7.35 6.65
N ILE A 123 2.36 7.18 5.40
CA ILE A 123 2.34 5.90 4.69
C ILE A 123 3.76 5.36 4.51
N GLU A 124 3.94 4.07 4.73
CA GLU A 124 5.17 3.35 4.43
C GLU A 124 4.90 2.26 3.40
N PHE A 125 5.62 2.31 2.28
CA PHE A 125 5.60 1.28 1.25
C PHE A 125 6.74 0.32 1.52
N LEU A 126 6.41 -0.94 1.78
CA LEU A 126 7.35 -1.97 2.23
C LEU A 126 7.73 -2.85 1.05
N PHE A 127 9.03 -2.95 0.78
CA PHE A 127 9.58 -3.68 -0.37
C PHE A 127 10.54 -4.80 0.06
N CYS A 128 10.53 -5.88 -0.73
CA CYS A 128 11.56 -6.91 -0.75
C CYS A 128 12.29 -6.78 -2.09
N ASP A 129 13.53 -6.32 -2.04
CA ASP A 129 14.27 -5.78 -3.17
C ASP A 129 13.51 -4.61 -3.78
N ASN A 130 12.91 -4.82 -4.96
CA ASN A 130 12.04 -3.83 -5.60
C ASN A 130 10.57 -4.26 -5.60
N ASP A 131 10.21 -5.42 -5.07
CA ASP A 131 8.84 -5.89 -5.10
C ASP A 131 8.05 -5.29 -3.94
N LEU A 132 6.92 -4.65 -4.23
CA LEU A 132 6.00 -4.18 -3.20
C LEU A 132 5.43 -5.39 -2.46
N VAL A 133 5.58 -5.39 -1.13
CA VAL A 133 5.16 -6.47 -0.22
C VAL A 133 4.00 -6.03 0.67
N ALA A 134 4.00 -4.79 1.12
CA ALA A 134 2.87 -4.23 1.85
C ALA A 134 2.84 -2.70 1.76
N ILE A 135 1.69 -2.13 2.13
CA ILE A 135 1.52 -0.69 2.34
C ILE A 135 0.98 -0.51 3.75
N GLU A 136 1.76 0.13 4.62
CA GLU A 136 1.37 0.49 5.97
C GLU A 136 0.83 1.91 6.00
N ALA A 137 -0.38 2.06 6.51
CA ALA A 137 -0.97 3.34 6.83
C ALA A 137 -0.92 3.59 8.34
N LYS A 138 -0.23 4.65 8.73
CA LYS A 138 -0.21 5.19 10.09
C LYS A 138 -1.22 6.33 10.17
N GLU A 139 -1.76 6.53 11.36
CA GLU A 139 -2.78 7.54 11.68
C GLU A 139 -4.04 7.42 10.81
N ALA A 140 -4.43 6.20 10.45
CA ALA A 140 -5.61 5.97 9.63
C ALA A 140 -6.90 6.24 10.42
N ALA A 141 -7.88 6.88 9.77
CA ALA A 141 -9.17 7.15 10.40
C ALA A 141 -10.07 5.90 10.40
N PHE A 142 -10.65 5.59 11.57
CA PHE A 142 -11.65 4.53 11.73
C PHE A 142 -13.03 5.17 11.72
N VAL A 143 -13.76 5.02 10.61
CA VAL A 143 -15.02 5.72 10.38
C VAL A 143 -16.20 4.74 10.56
N PRO A 144 -17.02 4.90 11.61
CA PRO A 144 -18.39 4.38 11.61
C PRO A 144 -19.23 5.27 10.68
N HIS A 145 -20.16 4.69 9.91
CA HIS A 145 -20.97 5.46 8.95
C HIS A 145 -21.75 6.60 9.60
#